data_AF-A0A1V6K7I7-F1
#
_entry.id   AF-A0A1V6K7I7-F1
#
_cell.length_a   1.000
_cell.length_b   1.000
_cell.length_c   1.000
_cell.angle_alpha   90.00
_cell.angle_beta   90.00
_cell.angle_gamma   90.00
#
_symmetry.space_group_name_H-M   'P 1'
#
loop_
_entity.id
_entity.type
_entity.pdbx_description
1 polymer ?
#
loop_
_entity_poly.entity_id
_entity_poly.type
_entity_poly.pdbx_seq_one_letter_code
_entity_poly.pdbx_strand_id
1 'polypeptide(L)'
;MKARDIVRARGHPLVRGAHPTTFEVTRDETLTAAGDCIIGIGADKGAADLDPGLKAVLRDGRAVLTTRLTAGGVTVEVRSRGSAALTLDHPADLVWRRSDFISDRTVGIRSDHTAATLPREFIEALRRGEDLVVELEAESP
;
A
#
# COMPACT_ATOMS: atom_id res chain seq x y z
N MET A 1 -2.39 21.26 -3.21
CA MET A 1 -2.33 20.34 -4.38
C MET A 1 -3.02 19.03 -4.04
N LYS A 2 -3.69 18.39 -5.00
CA LYS A 2 -4.37 17.10 -4.82
C LYS A 2 -4.15 16.21 -6.05
N ALA A 3 -3.84 14.94 -5.83
CA ALA A 3 -3.64 13.95 -6.88
C ALA A 3 -4.09 12.57 -6.40
N ARG A 4 -4.40 11.68 -7.35
CA ARG A 4 -4.86 10.33 -7.05
C ARG A 4 -4.33 9.32 -8.05
N ASP A 5 -4.24 8.07 -7.63
CA ASP A 5 -4.00 6.94 -8.51
C ASP A 5 -4.70 5.68 -8.00
N ILE A 6 -4.86 4.68 -8.87
CA ILE A 6 -5.43 3.38 -8.52
C ILE A 6 -4.43 2.30 -8.91
N VAL A 7 -4.20 1.36 -8.00
CA VAL A 7 -3.45 0.11 -8.21
C VAL A 7 -4.42 -1.05 -8.04
N ARG A 8 -4.37 -2.02 -8.96
CA ARG A 8 -5.17 -3.24 -8.89
C ARG A 8 -4.25 -4.42 -8.63
N ALA A 9 -4.64 -5.25 -7.68
CA ALA A 9 -3.93 -6.46 -7.30
C ALA A 9 -4.96 -7.54 -6.94
N ARG A 10 -4.50 -8.68 -6.43
CA ARG A 10 -5.38 -9.73 -5.91
C ARG A 10 -4.80 -10.33 -4.63
N GLY A 11 -5.67 -10.95 -3.85
CA GLY A 11 -5.29 -11.74 -2.71
C GLY A 11 -4.56 -13.05 -3.08
N HIS A 12 -4.14 -13.79 -2.06
CA HIS A 12 -3.48 -15.10 -2.23
C HIS A 12 -3.70 -15.98 -0.98
N PRO A 13 -3.80 -17.31 -1.10
CA PRO A 13 -3.99 -18.22 0.05
C PRO A 13 -2.95 -18.12 1.17
N LEU A 14 -1.76 -17.59 0.87
CA LEU A 14 -0.69 -17.36 1.85
C LEU A 14 -0.69 -15.95 2.48
N VAL A 15 -1.65 -15.08 2.15
CA VAL A 15 -1.80 -13.78 2.80
C VAL A 15 -2.10 -14.01 4.29
N ARG A 16 -1.21 -13.48 5.14
CA ARG A 16 -1.36 -13.56 6.61
C ARG A 16 -1.81 -12.27 7.24
N GLY A 17 -1.34 -11.14 6.70
CA GLY A 17 -1.66 -9.82 7.24
C GLY A 17 -1.25 -9.70 8.71
N ALA A 18 -0.01 -10.04 9.06
CA ALA A 18 0.44 -10.16 10.45
C ALA A 18 1.62 -9.26 10.81
N HIS A 19 2.25 -8.60 9.83
CA HIS A 19 3.41 -7.76 10.11
C HIS A 19 3.04 -6.53 10.97
N PRO A 20 3.78 -6.26 12.07
CA PRO A 20 3.38 -5.26 13.06
C PRO A 20 3.73 -3.83 12.67
N THR A 21 4.52 -3.60 11.62
CA THR A 21 5.03 -2.27 11.26
C THR A 21 4.80 -1.85 9.82
N THR A 22 4.37 -2.74 8.94
CA THR A 22 4.15 -2.45 7.51
C THR A 22 2.98 -3.24 6.93
N PHE A 23 2.49 -2.80 5.77
CA PHE A 23 1.83 -3.68 4.80
C PHE A 23 2.36 -3.37 3.40
N GLU A 24 2.19 -4.34 2.50
CA GLU A 24 2.79 -4.31 1.16
C GLU A 24 1.84 -4.87 0.10
N VAL A 25 1.90 -4.25 -1.09
CA VAL A 25 1.29 -4.74 -2.33
C VAL A 25 2.41 -4.84 -3.37
N THR A 26 2.47 -5.95 -4.12
CA THR A 26 3.57 -6.22 -5.05
C THR A 26 3.07 -6.72 -6.40
N ARG A 27 3.86 -6.48 -7.45
CA ARG A 27 3.67 -7.06 -8.78
C ARG A 27 4.06 -8.52 -8.86
N ASP A 28 4.83 -9.02 -7.90
CA ASP A 28 5.20 -10.43 -7.87
C ASP A 28 3.94 -11.30 -7.87
N GLU A 29 3.96 -12.36 -8.69
CA GLU A 29 2.81 -13.25 -8.89
C GLU A 29 2.72 -14.36 -7.83
N THR A 30 3.74 -14.45 -6.97
CA THR A 30 3.88 -15.52 -5.97
C THR A 30 4.13 -14.93 -4.59
N LEU A 31 3.51 -15.52 -3.58
CA LEU A 31 3.76 -15.20 -2.18
C LEU A 31 4.31 -16.44 -1.47
N THR A 32 5.30 -16.24 -0.59
CA THR A 32 5.77 -17.29 0.31
C THR A 32 5.20 -17.10 1.71
N ALA A 33 5.26 -18.16 2.52
CA ALA A 33 4.84 -18.11 3.92
C ALA A 33 5.59 -17.08 4.78
N ALA A 34 6.77 -16.59 4.35
CA ALA A 34 7.53 -15.59 5.09
C ALA A 34 7.02 -14.15 4.88
N GLY A 35 6.27 -13.88 3.81
CA GLY A 35 5.77 -12.54 3.47
C GLY A 35 4.54 -12.15 4.28
N ASP A 36 4.69 -11.90 5.57
CA ASP A 36 3.59 -11.58 6.49
C ASP A 36 3.11 -10.12 6.40
N CYS A 37 3.85 -9.25 5.69
CA CYS A 37 3.45 -7.88 5.35
C CYS A 37 2.65 -7.78 4.04
N ILE A 38 2.78 -8.76 3.14
CA ILE A 38 2.14 -8.72 1.83
C ILE A 38 0.66 -9.04 1.96
N ILE A 39 -0.18 -8.13 1.45
CA ILE A 39 -1.65 -8.25 1.44
C ILE A 39 -2.20 -8.45 0.03
N GLY A 40 -1.43 -8.11 -1.01
CA GLY A 40 -1.83 -8.30 -2.41
C GLY A 40 -0.65 -8.56 -3.32
N ILE A 41 -0.87 -9.43 -4.31
CA ILE A 41 0.10 -9.86 -5.32
C ILE A 41 -0.42 -9.55 -6.73
N GLY A 42 0.44 -9.68 -7.74
CA GLY A 42 0.10 -9.45 -9.14
C GLY A 42 -0.46 -8.06 -9.39
N ALA A 43 0.10 -7.06 -8.70
CA ALA A 43 -0.27 -5.67 -8.89
C ALA A 43 0.04 -5.20 -10.32
N ASP A 44 -0.82 -4.33 -10.86
CA ASP A 44 -0.60 -3.73 -12.18
C ASP A 44 0.53 -2.68 -12.19
N LYS A 45 0.91 -2.16 -11.01
CA LYS A 45 1.92 -1.12 -10.80
C LYS A 45 2.87 -1.46 -9.67
N GLY A 46 4.10 -0.98 -9.76
CA GLY A 46 4.99 -0.76 -8.62
C GLY A 46 5.04 0.72 -8.22
N ALA A 47 5.82 1.06 -7.19
CA ALA A 47 6.00 2.46 -6.77
C ALA A 47 6.52 3.36 -7.91
N ALA A 48 7.37 2.81 -8.79
CA ALA A 48 7.89 3.48 -9.97
C ALA A 48 6.79 3.95 -10.94
N ASP A 49 5.71 3.16 -11.08
CA ASP A 49 4.65 3.31 -12.07
C ASP A 49 3.49 4.20 -11.60
N LEU A 50 3.50 4.65 -10.34
CA LEU A 50 2.48 5.55 -9.82
C LEU A 50 2.43 6.85 -10.62
N ASP A 51 1.23 7.42 -10.72
CA ASP A 51 0.99 8.70 -11.39
C ASP A 51 2.03 9.77 -11.00
N PRO A 52 2.71 10.42 -11.95
CA PRO A 52 3.73 11.41 -11.66
C PRO A 52 3.24 12.58 -10.81
N GLY A 53 1.96 12.98 -10.96
CA GLY A 53 1.33 14.01 -10.14
C GLY A 53 1.15 13.56 -8.69
N LEU A 54 0.70 12.32 -8.48
CA LEU A 54 0.63 11.71 -7.14
C LEU A 54 2.02 11.65 -6.49
N LYS A 55 3.03 11.19 -7.22
CA LYS A 55 4.42 11.12 -6.73
C LYS A 55 4.94 12.50 -6.35
N ALA A 56 4.63 13.53 -7.13
CA ALA A 56 5.02 14.91 -6.82
C ALA A 56 4.38 15.41 -5.50
N VAL A 57 3.11 15.12 -5.26
CA VAL A 57 2.44 15.48 -4.00
C VAL A 57 3.01 14.71 -2.81
N LEU A 58 3.25 13.40 -2.96
CA LEU A 58 3.82 12.56 -1.90
C LEU A 58 5.23 12.98 -1.47
N ARG A 59 5.97 13.66 -2.35
CA ARG A 59 7.28 14.24 -2.05
C ARG A 59 7.21 15.56 -1.26
N ASP A 60 6.03 15.98 -0.81
CA ASP A 60 5.91 17.04 0.20
C ASP A 60 5.80 16.40 1.61
N GLY A 61 6.66 16.82 2.54
CA GLY A 61 6.62 16.34 3.93
C GLY A 61 5.36 16.75 4.71
N ARG A 62 4.57 17.68 4.19
CA ARG A 62 3.27 18.07 4.74
C ARG A 62 2.11 17.26 4.16
N ALA A 63 2.35 16.50 3.08
CA ALA A 63 1.30 15.75 2.41
C ALA A 63 0.69 14.68 3.31
N VAL A 64 -0.61 14.52 3.18
CA VAL A 64 -1.39 13.42 3.75
C VAL A 64 -1.77 12.48 2.61
N LEU A 65 -1.49 11.20 2.78
CA LEU A 65 -1.95 10.13 1.89
C LEU A 65 -3.11 9.40 2.56
N THR A 66 -4.24 9.36 1.89
CA THR A 66 -5.37 8.49 2.21
C THR A 66 -5.39 7.34 1.22
N THR A 67 -5.20 6.12 1.73
CA THR A 67 -5.25 4.89 0.93
C THR A 67 -6.53 4.13 1.27
N ARG A 68 -7.37 3.85 0.28
CA ARG A 68 -8.56 3.01 0.44
C ARG A 68 -8.28 1.63 -0.15
N LEU A 69 -8.40 0.61 0.67
CA LEU A 69 -8.19 -0.79 0.32
C LEU A 69 -9.54 -1.48 0.27
N THR A 70 -9.96 -1.96 -0.90
CA THR A 70 -11.24 -2.65 -1.07
C THR A 70 -11.04 -4.08 -1.58
N ALA A 71 -11.57 -5.05 -0.84
CA ALA A 71 -11.56 -6.47 -1.20
C ALA A 71 -12.76 -7.21 -0.59
N GLY A 72 -13.41 -8.10 -1.34
CA GLY A 72 -14.55 -8.89 -0.86
C GLY A 72 -15.69 -8.07 -0.27
N GLY A 73 -15.93 -6.86 -0.78
CA GLY A 73 -16.96 -5.92 -0.29
C GLY A 73 -16.59 -5.14 0.98
N VAL A 74 -15.41 -5.40 1.58
CA VAL A 74 -14.89 -4.65 2.74
C VAL A 74 -13.96 -3.55 2.25
N THR A 75 -14.12 -2.33 2.78
CA THR A 75 -13.23 -1.20 2.50
C THR A 75 -12.57 -0.71 3.77
N VAL A 76 -11.25 -0.52 3.72
CA VAL A 76 -10.42 -0.02 4.83
C VAL A 76 -9.76 1.28 4.40
N GLU A 77 -9.93 2.35 5.18
CA GLU A 77 -9.22 3.61 4.97
C GLU A 77 -7.96 3.66 5.85
N VAL A 78 -6.81 3.88 5.22
CA VAL A 78 -5.50 4.02 5.85
C VAL A 78 -4.99 5.44 5.65
N ARG A 79 -4.43 6.06 6.69
CA ARG A 79 -3.81 7.38 6.62
C ARG A 79 -2.31 7.29 6.89
N SER A 80 -1.54 7.93 6.03
CA SER A 80 -0.08 8.05 6.15
C SER A 80 0.40 9.43 5.69
N ARG A 81 1.71 9.67 5.77
CA ARG A 81 2.35 10.94 5.43
C ARG A 81 3.29 10.78 4.24
N GLY A 82 3.37 11.85 3.44
CA GLY A 82 4.43 12.05 2.46
C GLY A 82 5.76 12.43 3.11
N SER A 83 6.81 12.53 2.30
CA SER A 83 8.14 12.99 2.69
C SER A 83 8.96 13.41 1.48
N ALA A 84 9.73 14.50 1.60
CA ALA A 84 10.66 14.94 0.56
C ALA A 84 11.74 13.91 0.21
N ALA A 85 11.97 12.92 1.08
CA ALA A 85 12.91 11.83 0.84
C ALA A 85 12.31 10.64 0.08
N LEU A 86 11.00 10.62 -0.23
CA LEU A 86 10.39 9.52 -0.98
C LEU A 86 10.89 9.47 -2.43
N THR A 87 11.56 8.38 -2.80
CA THR A 87 12.06 8.16 -4.17
C THR A 87 10.99 7.55 -5.07
N LEU A 88 10.16 6.62 -4.56
CA LEU A 88 9.02 6.02 -5.27
C LEU A 88 9.45 5.40 -6.61
N ASP A 89 10.53 4.63 -6.62
CA ASP A 89 11.23 4.16 -7.81
C ASP A 89 11.36 2.63 -7.86
N HIS A 90 10.84 1.91 -6.87
CA HIS A 90 10.85 0.45 -6.92
C HIS A 90 9.88 -0.08 -7.98
N PRO A 91 10.31 -1.02 -8.86
CA PRO A 91 9.54 -1.45 -10.02
C PRO A 91 8.38 -2.39 -9.70
N ALA A 92 8.34 -2.99 -8.51
CA ALA A 92 7.37 -4.01 -8.12
C ALA A 92 6.58 -3.66 -6.85
N ASP A 93 7.28 -3.42 -5.74
CA ASP A 93 6.62 -3.25 -4.44
C ASP A 93 6.12 -1.83 -4.17
N LEU A 94 5.03 -1.76 -3.40
CA LEU A 94 4.48 -0.59 -2.73
C LEU A 94 4.34 -0.90 -1.23
N VAL A 95 5.02 -0.14 -0.37
CA VAL A 95 5.07 -0.40 1.07
C VAL A 95 4.61 0.82 1.87
N TRP A 96 3.69 0.58 2.79
CA TRP A 96 3.26 1.55 3.80
C TRP A 96 3.87 1.18 5.15
N ARG A 97 4.41 2.17 5.85
CA ARG A 97 5.22 1.95 7.04
C ARG A 97 4.66 2.75 8.21
N ARG A 98 4.60 2.13 9.39
CA ARG A 98 4.31 2.82 10.66
C ARG A 98 5.46 3.73 11.09
N SER A 99 6.71 3.35 10.79
CA SER A 99 7.88 4.17 11.06
C SER A 99 8.06 5.28 10.00
N ASP A 100 9.11 6.07 10.17
CA ASP A 100 9.62 7.06 9.22
C ASP A 100 10.75 6.51 8.31
N PHE A 101 11.06 5.22 8.40
CA PHE A 101 12.04 4.57 7.52
C PHE A 101 11.61 4.67 6.06
N ILE A 102 12.53 5.02 5.17
CA ILE A 102 12.27 5.18 3.74
C ILE A 102 13.20 4.27 2.94
N SER A 103 12.61 3.63 1.94
CA SER A 103 13.27 2.89 0.86
C SER A 103 12.60 3.27 -0.46
N ASP A 104 13.16 2.82 -1.57
CA ASP A 104 12.57 2.87 -2.91
C ASP A 104 11.12 2.37 -3.01
N ARG A 105 10.77 1.39 -2.18
CA ARG A 105 9.41 0.81 -2.07
C ARG A 105 8.40 1.66 -1.30
N THR A 106 8.85 2.64 -0.52
CA THR A 106 7.99 3.31 0.46
C THR A 106 7.03 4.28 -0.23
N VAL A 107 5.74 4.09 -0.03
CA VAL A 107 4.66 4.95 -0.57
C VAL A 107 4.08 5.88 0.50
N GLY A 108 4.11 5.47 1.77
CA GLY A 108 3.67 6.28 2.91
C GLY A 108 4.36 5.90 4.20
N ILE A 109 4.72 6.91 5.01
CA ILE A 109 5.30 6.75 6.35
C ILE A 109 4.31 7.16 7.43
N ARG A 110 4.56 6.79 8.69
CA ARG A 110 3.66 7.08 9.82
C ARG A 110 2.22 6.63 9.56
N SER A 111 2.09 5.47 8.92
CA SER A 111 0.81 4.82 8.63
C SER A 111 0.10 4.45 9.94
N ASP A 112 -1.19 4.78 10.03
CA ASP A 112 -2.05 4.38 11.14
C ASP A 112 -2.40 2.88 11.12
N HIS A 113 -2.31 2.24 9.95
CA HIS A 113 -2.48 0.80 9.78
C HIS A 113 -1.18 0.10 9.37
N THR A 114 -1.09 -1.17 9.77
CA THR A 114 -0.12 -2.16 9.31
C THR A 114 -0.87 -3.42 8.94
N ALA A 115 -0.18 -4.41 8.35
CA ALA A 115 -0.77 -5.70 8.01
C ALA A 115 -1.52 -6.32 9.21
N ALA A 116 -0.88 -6.29 10.40
CA ALA A 116 -1.47 -6.77 11.65
C ALA A 116 -2.74 -6.04 12.12
N THR A 117 -2.92 -4.76 11.78
CA THR A 117 -4.06 -3.95 12.26
C THR A 117 -5.20 -3.86 11.26
N LEU A 118 -5.03 -4.38 10.05
CA LEU A 118 -6.14 -4.48 9.10
C LEU A 118 -7.26 -5.39 9.65
N PRO A 119 -8.55 -5.11 9.38
CA PRO A 119 -9.65 -5.96 9.82
C PRO A 119 -9.47 -7.41 9.36
N ARG A 120 -9.77 -8.36 10.23
CA ARG A 120 -9.57 -9.79 9.92
C ARG A 120 -10.45 -10.27 8.78
N GLU A 121 -11.68 -9.76 8.68
CA GLU A 121 -12.58 -10.04 7.54
C GLU A 121 -12.00 -9.61 6.18
N PHE A 122 -11.28 -8.49 6.15
CA PHE A 122 -10.58 -8.01 4.94
C PHE A 122 -9.40 -8.93 4.58
N ILE A 123 -8.60 -9.32 5.57
CA ILE A 123 -7.50 -10.28 5.36
C ILE A 123 -8.04 -11.64 4.89
N GLU A 124 -9.16 -12.10 5.43
CA GLU A 124 -9.80 -13.35 5.02
C GLU A 124 -10.36 -13.29 3.59
N ALA A 125 -10.87 -12.13 3.15
CA ALA A 125 -11.24 -11.92 1.75
C ALA A 125 -10.01 -12.07 0.84
N LEU A 126 -8.91 -11.41 1.16
CA LEU A 126 -7.66 -11.54 0.41
C LEU A 126 -7.12 -12.98 0.44
N ARG A 127 -7.24 -13.70 1.56
CA ARG A 127 -6.82 -15.09 1.64
C ARG A 127 -7.63 -16.01 0.71
N ARG A 128 -8.89 -15.68 0.41
CA ARG A 128 -9.70 -16.40 -0.59
C ARG A 128 -9.33 -16.05 -2.04
N GLY A 129 -8.39 -15.12 -2.25
CA GLY A 129 -7.95 -14.70 -3.58
C GLY A 129 -8.82 -13.61 -4.22
N GLU A 130 -9.62 -12.90 -3.42
CA GLU A 130 -10.45 -11.79 -3.90
C GLU A 130 -9.59 -10.69 -4.54
N ASP A 131 -10.18 -9.97 -5.50
CA ASP A 131 -9.55 -8.79 -6.10
C ASP A 131 -9.33 -7.71 -5.03
N LEU A 132 -8.20 -7.02 -5.13
CA LEU A 132 -7.83 -5.89 -4.30
C LEU A 132 -7.74 -4.63 -5.15
N VAL A 133 -8.53 -3.63 -4.81
CA VAL A 133 -8.39 -2.27 -5.34
C VAL A 133 -7.74 -1.38 -4.29
N VAL A 134 -6.67 -0.71 -4.67
CA VAL A 134 -5.93 0.24 -3.84
C VAL A 134 -6.09 1.62 -4.46
N GLU A 135 -6.92 2.46 -3.87
CA GLU A 135 -7.06 3.86 -4.28
C GLU A 135 -6.18 4.73 -3.40
N LEU A 136 -5.24 5.44 -4.02
CA LEU A 136 -4.34 6.38 -3.36
C LEU A 136 -4.79 7.80 -3.66
N GLU A 137 -5.01 8.62 -2.63
CA GLU A 137 -5.30 10.04 -2.77
C GLU A 137 -4.37 10.83 -1.85
N ALA A 138 -3.57 11.73 -2.42
CA ALA A 138 -2.67 12.59 -1.66
C ALA A 138 -3.08 14.06 -1.77
N GLU A 139 -3.00 14.75 -0.64
CA GLU A 139 -3.27 16.17 -0.51
C GLU A 139 -2.13 16.86 0.22
N SER A 140 -1.69 18.00 -0.28
CA SER A 140 -0.72 18.88 0.41
C SER A 140 -1.19 20.33 0.39
N PRO A 141 -0.95 21.12 1.45
CA PRO A 141 -1.29 22.56 1.50
C PRO A 141 -0.52 23.39 0.47
#